data_AF-A0A9E0JD55-F1
#
_entry.id   AF-A0A9E0JD55-F1
#
_cell.length_a   1.000
_cell.length_b   1.000
_cell.length_c   1.000
_cell.angle_alpha   90.00
_cell.angle_beta   90.00
_cell.angle_gamma   90.00
#
_symmetry.space_group_name_H-M   'P 1'
#
loop_
_entity.id
_entity.type
_entity.pdbx_description
1 polymer ?
#
loop_
_entity_poly.entity_id
_entity_poly.type
_entity_poly.pdbx_seq_one_letter_code
_entity_poly.pdbx_strand_id
1 'polypeptide(L)'
;MSKLLIDVGSTYFKVCQKSGIIQYFRDFKKDIYDDLVTKCGDIFSQYKKEDIFICSSANGGLSTLIIGLTNSFSLKFAKNIAFNSGINIIDTILYSKI
;
A
#
# COMPACT_ATOMS: atom_id res chain seq x y z
N MET A 1 14.33 20.28 11.55
CA MET A 1 13.61 20.06 10.29
C MET A 1 12.58 18.96 10.50
N SER A 2 11.32 19.17 10.12
CA SER A 2 10.30 18.11 10.16
C SER A 2 10.31 17.34 8.85
N LYS A 3 10.36 16.01 8.94
CA LYS A 3 10.22 15.11 7.79
C LYS A 3 8.74 14.96 7.47
N LEU A 4 8.40 14.77 6.19
CA LEU A 4 7.08 14.35 5.76
C LEU A 4 7.12 12.83 5.54
N LEU A 5 6.31 12.07 6.28
CA LEU A 5 6.26 10.61 6.14
C LEU A 5 4.92 10.21 5.52
N ILE A 6 4.97 9.40 4.47
CA ILE A 6 3.78 8.93 3.77
C ILE A 6 3.80 7.40 3.76
N ASP A 7 2.74 6.79 4.26
CA ASP A 7 2.49 5.34 4.16
C ASP A 7 1.37 5.12 3.15
N VAL A 8 1.73 4.56 1.99
CA VAL A 8 0.79 4.19 0.93
C VAL A 8 0.35 2.73 1.14
N GLY A 9 -0.93 2.55 1.47
CA GLY A 9 -1.58 1.26 1.50
C GLY A 9 -2.40 0.96 0.24
N SER A 10 -3.07 -0.19 0.24
CA SER A 10 -3.98 -0.60 -0.84
C SER A 10 -5.27 0.21 -0.86
N THR A 11 -5.82 0.56 0.31
CA THR A 11 -7.10 1.29 0.42
C THR A 11 -6.95 2.76 0.79
N TYR A 12 -5.94 3.07 1.58
CA TYR A 12 -5.70 4.42 2.12
C TYR A 12 -4.23 4.77 1.99
N PHE A 13 -3.93 6.05 2.03
CA PHE A 13 -2.59 6.50 2.40
C PHE A 13 -2.67 7.44 3.60
N LYS A 14 -1.62 7.40 4.42
CA LYS A 14 -1.49 8.19 5.64
C LYS A 14 -0.35 9.16 5.46
N VAL A 15 -0.56 10.41 5.85
CA VAL A 15 0.42 11.48 5.78
C VAL A 15 0.69 11.96 7.20
N CYS A 16 1.93 11.79 7.66
CA CYS A 16 2.39 12.24 8.96
C CYS A 16 3.21 13.52 8.80
N GLN A 17 2.71 14.59 9.41
CA GLN A 17 3.34 15.89 9.50
C GLN A 17 3.66 16.20 10.96
N LYS A 18 4.35 17.32 11.20
CA LYS A 18 4.59 17.81 12.57
C LYS A 18 3.28 18.07 13.35
N SER A 19 2.20 18.43 12.67
CA SER A 19 0.88 18.70 13.24
C SER A 19 0.08 17.44 13.58
N GLY A 20 0.48 16.27 13.08
CA GLY A 20 -0.22 15.01 13.31
C GLY A 20 -0.30 14.13 12.07
N ILE A 21 -1.16 13.11 12.13
CA ILE A 21 -1.37 12.12 11.06
C ILE A 21 -2.76 12.32 10.46
N ILE A 22 -2.81 12.42 9.13
CA ILE A 22 -4.06 12.50 8.37
C ILE A 22 -4.14 11.29 7.44
N GLN A 23 -5.34 10.71 7.31
CA GLN A 23 -5.60 9.58 6.43
C GLN A 23 -6.50 10.00 5.27
N TYR A 24 -6.16 9.52 4.07
CA TYR A 24 -6.93 9.75 2.85
C TYR A 24 -7.33 8.41 2.23
N PHE A 25 -8.57 8.32 1.77
CA PHE A 25 -9.03 7.18 0.96
C PHE A 25 -8.41 7.27 -0.43
N ARG A 26 -7.97 6.15 -1.03
CA ARG A 26 -7.38 6.15 -2.38
C ARG A 26 -8.44 6.35 -3.46
N ASP A 27 -8.11 7.13 -4.49
CA ASP A 27 -8.89 7.14 -5.72
C ASP A 27 -8.34 6.09 -6.69
N PHE A 28 -9.00 4.93 -6.75
CA PHE A 28 -8.60 3.82 -7.61
C PHE A 28 -8.72 4.09 -9.11
N LYS A 29 -9.33 5.22 -9.50
CA LYS A 29 -9.39 5.67 -10.90
C LYS A 29 -8.12 6.42 -11.32
N LYS A 30 -7.28 6.81 -10.36
CA LYS A 30 -6.01 7.51 -10.57
C LYS A 30 -4.84 6.63 -10.18
N ASP A 31 -3.69 6.88 -10.80
CA ASP A 31 -2.46 6.29 -10.29
C ASP A 31 -2.06 6.93 -8.94
N ILE A 32 -1.11 6.31 -8.25
CA ILE A 32 -0.72 6.78 -6.92
C ILE A 32 -0.05 8.16 -6.94
N TYR A 33 0.64 8.52 -8.02
CA TYR A 33 1.30 9.81 -8.13
C TYR A 33 0.26 10.92 -8.26
N ASP A 34 -0.69 10.76 -9.18
CA ASP A 34 -1.78 11.71 -9.38
C ASP A 34 -2.68 11.84 -8.15
N ASP A 35 -2.96 10.74 -7.45
CA ASP A 35 -3.75 10.75 -6.23
C ASP A 35 -3.06 11.53 -5.10
N LEU A 36 -1.76 11.31 -4.92
CA LEU A 36 -0.94 12.03 -3.94
C LEU A 36 -0.81 13.52 -4.29
N VAL A 37 -0.54 13.86 -5.54
CA VAL A 37 -0.43 15.27 -5.97
C VAL A 37 -1.77 15.99 -5.81
N THR A 38 -2.88 15.35 -6.17
CA THR A 38 -4.22 15.95 -6.05
C THR A 38 -4.58 16.24 -4.59
N LYS A 39 -4.30 15.32 -3.67
CA LYS A 39 -4.74 15.41 -2.26
C LYS A 39 -3.70 16.06 -1.33
N CYS A 40 -2.44 16.06 -1.72
CA CYS A 40 -1.33 16.47 -0.86
C CYS A 40 -0.34 17.42 -1.54
N GLY A 41 -0.62 17.94 -2.75
CA GLY A 41 0.26 18.88 -3.45
C GLY A 41 0.65 20.10 -2.60
N ASP A 42 -0.32 20.69 -1.91
CA ASP A 42 -0.09 21.83 -1.00
C ASP A 42 0.73 21.46 0.25
N ILE A 43 0.73 20.19 0.63
CA ILE A 43 1.57 19.68 1.72
C ILE A 43 2.99 19.50 1.21
N PHE A 44 3.17 18.92 0.02
CA PHE A 44 4.50 18.65 -0.55
C PHE A 44 5.29 19.93 -0.77
N SER A 45 4.64 21.02 -1.16
CA SER A 45 5.28 22.33 -1.38
C SER A 45 5.92 22.93 -0.11
N GLN A 46 5.53 22.45 1.08
CA GLN A 46 6.05 22.93 2.37
C GLN A 46 7.34 22.21 2.81
N TYR A 47 7.75 21.15 2.10
CA TYR A 47 8.91 20.33 2.45
C TYR A 47 9.90 20.29 1.29
N LYS A 48 11.19 20.18 1.62
CA LYS A 48 12.21 19.89 0.61
C LYS A 48 12.05 18.44 0.13
N LYS A 49 12.40 18.16 -1.12
CA LYS A 49 12.26 16.84 -1.73
C LYS A 49 12.98 15.75 -0.92
N GLU A 50 14.17 16.07 -0.40
CA GLU A 50 15.00 15.20 0.43
C GLU A 50 14.40 14.89 1.81
N ASP A 51 13.42 15.68 2.27
CA ASP A 51 12.73 15.50 3.54
C ASP A 51 11.38 14.76 3.40
N ILE A 52 11.03 14.34 2.17
CA ILE A 52 9.79 13.59 1.87
C ILE A 52 10.13 12.10 1.74
N PHE A 53 9.57 11.30 2.65
CA PHE A 53 9.77 9.86 2.69
C PHE A 53 8.45 9.15 2.40
N ILE A 54 8.42 8.37 1.34
CA ILE A 54 7.26 7.58 0.94
C ILE A 54 7.61 6.11 1.15
N CYS A 55 6.93 5.48 2.10
CA CYS A 55 6.84 4.05 2.24
C CYS A 55 5.55 3.59 1.56
N SER A 56 5.63 2.49 0.83
CA SER A 56 4.42 1.78 0.42
C SER A 56 4.42 0.44 1.12
N SER A 57 3.59 0.31 2.15
CA SER A 57 3.29 -1.00 2.74
C SER A 57 2.71 -1.96 1.69
N ALA A 58 2.10 -1.40 0.64
CA ALA A 58 1.61 -2.05 -0.57
C ALA A 58 2.65 -2.21 -1.71
N ASN A 59 3.95 -1.93 -1.52
CA ASN A 59 4.97 -2.16 -2.55
C ASN A 59 6.18 -2.86 -1.93
N GLY A 60 5.95 -4.04 -1.35
CA GLY A 60 7.00 -4.89 -0.78
C GLY A 60 7.23 -4.75 0.74
N GLY A 61 6.45 -3.91 1.44
CA GLY A 61 6.52 -3.82 2.91
C GLY A 61 5.89 -5.02 3.62
N LEU A 62 4.85 -5.61 3.03
CA LEU A 62 4.24 -6.85 3.49
C LEU A 62 4.67 -8.02 2.61
N SER A 63 5.20 -9.07 3.24
CA SER A 63 5.39 -10.37 2.62
C SER A 63 4.38 -11.37 3.19
N THR A 64 3.77 -12.19 2.35
CA THR A 64 2.68 -13.11 2.76
C THR A 64 2.90 -14.54 2.29
N LEU A 65 2.53 -15.50 3.13
CA LEU A 65 2.40 -16.92 2.81
C LEU A 65 0.90 -17.23 2.64
N ILE A 66 0.50 -17.72 1.46
CA ILE A 66 -0.90 -18.03 1.19
C ILE A 66 -1.13 -19.53 1.29
N ILE A 67 -1.97 -19.97 2.23
CA ILE A 67 -2.38 -21.38 2.34
C ILE A 67 -3.84 -21.48 1.91
N GLY A 68 -4.14 -22.27 0.88
CA GLY A 68 -5.49 -22.43 0.37
C GLY A 68 -5.92 -23.88 0.26
N LEU A 69 -7.23 -24.13 0.35
CA LEU A 69 -7.82 -25.46 0.29
C LEU A 69 -8.10 -25.92 -1.14
N THR A 70 -8.33 -24.97 -2.05
CA THR A 70 -8.57 -25.24 -3.47
C THR A 70 -7.73 -24.33 -4.35
N ASN A 71 -7.30 -24.85 -5.50
CA ASN A 71 -6.56 -24.05 -6.49
C ASN A 71 -7.42 -22.90 -7.04
N SER A 72 -8.67 -23.21 -7.42
CA SER A 72 -9.54 -22.31 -8.19
C SER A 72 -10.18 -21.22 -7.34
N PHE A 73 -10.58 -21.53 -6.11
CA PHE A 73 -11.38 -20.61 -5.27
C PHE A 73 -10.56 -19.99 -4.15
N SER A 74 -9.78 -20.77 -3.41
CA SER A 74 -8.99 -20.22 -2.30
C SER A 74 -7.71 -19.55 -2.79
N LEU A 75 -6.84 -20.30 -3.49
CA LEU A 75 -5.51 -19.81 -3.86
C LEU A 75 -5.57 -18.74 -4.94
N LYS A 76 -6.32 -18.95 -6.02
CA LYS A 76 -6.38 -18.01 -7.14
C LYS A 76 -6.90 -16.63 -6.70
N PHE A 77 -7.98 -16.57 -5.92
CA PHE A 77 -8.51 -15.30 -5.45
C PHE A 77 -7.57 -14.62 -4.46
N ALA A 78 -7.00 -15.36 -3.50
CA ALA A 78 -6.07 -14.78 -2.54
C ALA A 78 -4.79 -14.23 -3.21
N LYS A 79 -4.24 -14.94 -4.21
CA LYS A 79 -3.11 -14.45 -5.02
C LYS A 79 -3.45 -13.16 -5.74
N ASN A 80 -4.62 -13.09 -6.38
CA ASN A 80 -5.04 -11.89 -7.10
C ASN A 80 -5.22 -10.68 -6.18
N ILE A 81 -5.79 -10.87 -4.99
CA ILE A 81 -5.93 -9.80 -3.98
C ILE A 81 -4.55 -9.32 -3.50
N ALA A 82 -3.66 -10.25 -3.16
CA ALA A 82 -2.31 -9.93 -2.70
C ALA A 82 -1.51 -9.19 -3.78
N PHE A 83 -1.57 -9.66 -5.03
CA PHE A 83 -0.89 -9.03 -6.17
C PHE A 83 -1.41 -7.62 -6.45
N ASN A 84 -2.74 -7.44 -6.49
CA ASN A 84 -3.35 -6.12 -6.68
C ASN A 84 -3.11 -5.16 -5.50
N SER A 85 -2.80 -5.70 -4.33
CA SER A 85 -2.40 -4.92 -3.14
C SER A 85 -0.89 -4.71 -3.05
N GLY A 86 -0.12 -5.16 -4.05
CA GLY A 86 1.35 -5.12 -4.11
C GLY A 86 2.06 -5.74 -2.90
N ILE A 87 1.42 -6.76 -2.32
CA ILE A 87 1.99 -7.62 -1.29
C ILE A 87 2.96 -8.60 -1.96
N ASN A 88 4.14 -8.78 -1.37
CA ASN A 88 5.10 -9.76 -1.85
C ASN A 88 4.65 -11.18 -1.43
N ILE A 89 4.33 -12.05 -2.39
CA ILE A 89 3.92 -13.42 -2.07
C ILE A 89 5.18 -14.26 -1.94
N ILE A 90 5.46 -14.74 -0.71
CA ILE A 90 6.61 -15.60 -0.41
C ILE A 90 6.40 -16.98 -1.03
N ASP A 91 5.22 -17.56 -0.80
CA ASP A 91 4.85 -18.87 -1.33
C ASP A 91 3.32 -19.06 -1.29
N THR A 92 2.84 -20.07 -2.02
CA THR A 92 1.45 -20.52 -2.00
C THR A 92 1.36 -22.03 -1.80
N ILE A 93 0.71 -22.47 -0.72
CA ILE A 93 0.57 -23.88 -0.36
C ILE A 93 -0.87 -24.33 -0.61
N LEU A 94 -1.04 -25.41 -1.36
CA LEU A 94 -2.32 -26.12 -1.46
C LEU A 94 -2.41 -27.14 -0.32
N TYR A 95 -3.25 -26.86 0.67
CA TYR A 95 -3.53 -27.79 1.76
C TYR A 95 -4.72 -28.68 1.37
N SER A 96 -4.40 -29.81 0.73
CA SER A 96 -5.37 -30.78 0.19
C SER A 96 -5.83 -31.85 1.20
N LYS A 97 -5.41 -31.77 2.47
CA LYS A 97 -5.88 -32.70 3.50
C LYS A 97 -7.18 -32.18 4.12
N ILE A 98 -8.30 -32.52 3.48
CA ILE A 98 -9.63 -32.58 4.11
C ILE A 98 -10.17 -33.96 3.81
#